data_AF-A0A0L7LD71-F1
#
_entry.id   AF-A0A0L7LD71-F1
#
_cell.length_a   1.000
_cell.length_b   1.000
_cell.length_c   1.000
_cell.angle_alpha   90.00
_cell.angle_beta   90.00
_cell.angle_gamma   90.00
#
_symmetry.space_group_name_H-M   'P 1'
#
loop_
_entity.id
_entity.type
_entity.pdbx_description
1 polymer ?
#
loop_
_entity_poly.entity_id
_entity_poly.type
_entity_poly.pdbx_seq_one_letter_code
_entity_poly.pdbx_strand_id
1 'polypeptide(L)'
;MSSSAKRSGVWKYFVEVDKNKSKCNLCGVHLSRGGVGKTATTSTMKKHLQTKHKSEYDKVFGEAELGHYLSVPRAARDANPYKWWVSNKGHYPILGKVAAQFLSTPASSVYSERLFSEAGLIYEAKRSKLDPNRAEKLEILHHNLPLLNFNY
;
A
#
# COMPACT_ATOMS: atom_id res chain seq x y z
N MET A 1 -15.02 37.97 15.61
CA MET A 1 -13.86 37.64 14.76
C MET A 1 -13.03 36.59 15.50
N SER A 2 -13.15 35.31 15.15
CA SER A 2 -12.46 34.22 15.87
C SER A 2 -11.32 33.66 15.02
N SER A 3 -10.11 33.84 15.53
CA SER A 3 -8.81 33.45 14.97
C SER A 3 -8.76 31.96 14.63
N SER A 4 -8.75 31.62 13.34
CA SER A 4 -8.69 30.23 12.88
C SER A 4 -7.23 29.77 12.83
N ALA A 5 -6.79 29.05 13.88
CA ALA A 5 -5.57 28.26 13.85
C ALA A 5 -5.58 27.36 12.60
N LYS A 6 -4.45 27.24 11.91
CA LYS A 6 -4.32 26.52 10.62
C LYS A 6 -4.94 25.12 10.75
N ARG A 7 -6.15 24.94 10.20
CA ARG A 7 -6.86 23.65 10.17
C ARG A 7 -6.07 22.70 9.28
N SER A 8 -5.91 21.45 9.72
CA SER A 8 -5.18 20.43 8.93
C SER A 8 -5.76 20.28 7.52
N GLY A 9 -4.92 19.90 6.54
CA GLY A 9 -5.29 19.86 5.11
C GLY A 9 -6.55 19.05 4.77
N VAL A 10 -6.95 18.10 5.63
CA VAL A 10 -8.19 17.33 5.47
C VAL A 10 -9.44 18.24 5.45
N TRP A 11 -9.42 19.38 6.14
CA TRP A 11 -10.58 20.28 6.23
C TRP A 11 -10.95 20.95 4.90
N LYS A 12 -10.12 20.83 3.85
CA LYS A 12 -10.49 21.22 2.48
C LYS A 12 -11.71 20.45 1.96
N TYR A 13 -11.98 19.25 2.49
CA TYR A 13 -13.02 18.34 2.02
C TYR A 13 -14.18 18.13 3.01
N PHE A 14 -14.16 18.82 4.15
CA PHE A 14 -15.14 18.63 5.21
C PHE A 14 -15.62 19.96 5.76
N VAL A 15 -16.89 19.99 6.15
CA VAL A 15 -17.50 21.10 6.87
C VAL A 15 -17.92 20.65 8.26
N GLU A 16 -17.77 21.54 9.25
CA GLU A 16 -18.26 21.30 10.60
C GLU A 16 -19.77 21.54 10.62
N VAL A 17 -20.53 20.54 11.08
CA VAL A 17 -21.99 20.63 11.18
C VAL A 17 -22.40 20.93 12.63
N ASP A 18 -21.81 20.19 13.56
CA ASP A 18 -22.00 20.35 15.00
C ASP A 18 -20.66 20.26 15.72
N LYS A 19 -20.65 20.57 17.02
CA LYS A 19 -19.47 20.48 17.90
C LYS A 19 -18.76 19.12 17.86
N ASN A 20 -19.47 18.05 17.48
CA ASN A 20 -18.96 16.67 17.43
C ASN A 20 -19.09 16.00 16.05
N LYS A 21 -19.66 16.69 15.05
CA LYS A 21 -19.97 16.09 13.73
C LYS A 21 -19.38 16.92 12.60
N SER A 22 -18.90 16.22 11.59
CA SER A 22 -18.44 16.80 10.33
C SER A 22 -19.19 16.16 9.17
N LYS A 23 -19.39 16.91 8.08
CA LYS A 23 -19.96 16.40 6.84
C LYS A 23 -18.89 16.40 5.77
N CYS A 24 -18.79 15.30 5.02
CA CYS A 24 -17.95 15.21 3.84
C CYS A 24 -18.58 15.96 2.66
N ASN A 25 -17.83 16.83 2.01
CA ASN A 25 -18.32 17.62 0.87
C ASN A 25 -18.37 16.80 -0.44
N LEU A 26 -17.70 15.64 -0.49
CA LEU A 26 -17.64 14.80 -1.68
C LEU A 26 -18.77 13.77 -1.77
N CYS A 27 -19.22 13.23 -0.62
CA CYS A 27 -20.25 12.19 -0.57
C CYS A 27 -21.41 12.50 0.40
N GLY A 28 -21.39 13.63 1.11
CA GLY A 28 -22.46 14.03 2.03
C GLY A 28 -22.54 13.24 3.35
N VAL A 29 -21.68 12.25 3.56
CA VAL A 29 -21.66 11.43 4.78
C VAL A 29 -21.33 12.28 6.01
N HIS A 30 -22.07 12.05 7.09
CA HIS A 30 -21.81 12.66 8.40
C HIS A 30 -20.90 11.75 9.23
N LEU A 31 -19.80 12.29 9.72
CA LEU A 31 -18.80 11.59 10.52
C LEU A 31 -18.72 12.18 11.92
N SER A 32 -18.69 11.31 12.92
CA SER A 32 -18.35 11.69 14.30
C SER A 32 -16.85 12.03 14.39
N ARG A 33 -16.54 13.09 15.14
CA ARG A 33 -15.15 13.57 15.35
C ARG A 33 -14.47 12.99 16.59
N GLY A 34 -15.12 12.06 17.31
CA GLY A 34 -14.52 11.33 18.44
C GLY A 34 -14.11 12.22 19.62
N GLY A 35 -14.75 13.38 19.79
CA GLY A 35 -14.49 14.38 20.83
C GLY A 35 -15.35 15.62 20.62
N VAL A 36 -15.21 16.63 21.48
CA VAL A 36 -16.01 17.87 21.44
C VAL A 36 -15.08 19.07 21.25
N GLY A 37 -15.33 19.86 20.21
CA GLY A 37 -14.57 21.10 19.97
C GLY A 37 -13.07 20.86 19.82
N LYS A 38 -12.25 21.42 20.73
CA LYS A 38 -10.78 21.35 20.67
C LYS A 38 -10.19 19.96 20.96
N THR A 39 -10.93 19.05 21.60
CA THR A 39 -10.46 17.68 21.87
C THR A 39 -10.73 16.72 20.71
N ALA A 40 -11.48 17.17 19.69
CA ALA A 40 -11.88 16.36 18.57
C ALA A 40 -10.75 16.23 17.52
N THR A 41 -10.36 15.00 17.18
CA THR A 41 -9.28 14.73 16.22
C THR A 41 -9.80 14.66 14.78
N THR A 42 -8.89 14.77 13.80
CA THR A 42 -9.22 14.63 12.38
C THR A 42 -9.04 13.21 11.83
N SER A 43 -8.72 12.25 12.69
CA SER A 43 -8.39 10.86 12.32
C SER A 43 -9.52 10.16 11.56
N THR A 44 -10.78 10.37 11.97
CA THR A 44 -11.96 9.79 11.29
C THR A 44 -12.12 10.36 9.88
N MET A 45 -12.02 11.69 9.73
CA MET A 45 -12.08 12.36 8.43
C MET A 45 -10.95 11.88 7.51
N LYS A 46 -9.73 11.76 8.06
CA LYS A 46 -8.56 11.27 7.33
C LYS A 46 -8.76 9.84 6.84
N LYS A 47 -9.22 8.92 7.71
CA LYS A 47 -9.53 7.53 7.34
C LYS A 47 -10.67 7.43 6.31
N HIS A 48 -11.70 8.25 6.45
CA HIS A 48 -12.80 8.30 5.47
C HIS A 48 -12.28 8.75 4.10
N LEU A 49 -11.52 9.85 4.03
CA LEU A 49 -10.94 10.34 2.79
C LEU A 49 -10.02 9.28 2.17
N GLN A 50 -9.18 8.61 2.99
CA GLN A 50 -8.26 7.57 2.52
C GLN A 50 -8.95 6.37 1.87
N THR A 51 -10.11 5.95 2.39
CA THR A 51 -10.79 4.73 1.95
C THR A 51 -11.86 4.97 0.89
N LYS A 52 -12.62 6.06 0.98
CA LYS A 52 -13.72 6.38 0.07
C LYS A 52 -13.33 7.36 -1.04
N HIS A 53 -12.30 8.17 -0.82
CA HIS A 53 -11.89 9.24 -1.74
C HIS A 53 -10.37 9.25 -1.93
N LYS A 54 -9.80 8.09 -2.29
CA LYS A 54 -8.34 7.87 -2.36
C LYS A 54 -7.61 8.92 -3.20
N SER A 55 -8.15 9.33 -4.34
CA SER A 55 -7.55 10.36 -5.19
C SER A 55 -7.36 11.69 -4.45
N GLU A 56 -8.37 12.13 -3.70
CA GLU A 56 -8.30 13.38 -2.93
C GLU A 56 -7.39 13.24 -1.70
N TYR A 57 -7.37 12.06 -1.07
CA TYR A 57 -6.40 11.77 -0.02
C TYR A 57 -4.96 11.87 -0.54
N ASP A 58 -4.66 11.22 -1.67
CA ASP A 58 -3.31 11.19 -2.23
C ASP A 58 -2.85 12.59 -2.64
N LYS A 59 -3.74 13.45 -3.18
CA LYS A 59 -3.41 14.85 -3.53
C LYS A 59 -3.05 15.69 -2.30
N VAL A 60 -3.73 15.51 -1.18
CA VAL A 60 -3.50 16.33 0.04
C VAL A 60 -2.28 15.88 0.81
N PHE A 61 -2.08 14.57 0.91
CA PHE A 61 -1.08 13.99 1.79
C PHE A 61 0.16 13.50 1.05
N GLY A 62 0.09 13.24 -0.25
CA GLY A 62 1.18 12.65 -1.03
C GLY A 62 2.40 13.56 -1.14
N GLU A 63 2.21 14.84 -1.47
CA GLU A 63 3.32 15.79 -1.58
C GLU A 63 4.03 16.01 -0.24
N ALA A 64 3.26 16.14 0.85
CA ALA A 64 3.82 16.29 2.18
C ALA A 64 4.59 15.03 2.63
N GLU A 65 4.05 13.86 2.32
CA GLU A 65 4.68 12.57 2.59
C GLU A 65 5.99 12.40 1.79
N LEU A 66 6.00 12.79 0.52
CA LEU A 66 7.19 12.79 -0.34
C LEU A 66 8.25 13.80 0.15
N GLY A 67 7.84 15.02 0.47
CA GLY A 67 8.73 16.03 1.01
C GLY A 67 9.40 15.57 2.31
N HIS A 68 8.64 14.90 3.19
CA HIS A 68 9.20 14.31 4.40
C HIS A 68 10.15 13.14 4.09
N TYR A 69 9.79 12.23 3.19
CA TYR A 69 10.67 11.12 2.82
C TYR A 69 12.03 11.59 2.29
N LEU A 70 12.02 12.61 1.43
CA LEU A 70 13.24 13.17 0.83
C LEU A 70 14.12 13.95 1.82
N SER A 71 13.57 14.38 2.96
CA SER A 71 14.34 15.06 4.01
C SER A 71 14.98 14.10 5.01
N VAL A 72 14.54 12.84 5.06
CA VAL A 72 15.13 11.81 5.93
C VAL A 72 16.54 11.46 5.45
N PRO A 73 17.51 11.25 6.36
CA PRO A 73 18.85 10.80 6.00
C PRO A 73 18.84 9.53 5.16
N ARG A 74 19.76 9.45 4.19
CA ARG A 74 19.91 8.26 3.35
C ARG A 74 20.23 7.04 4.22
N ALA A 75 19.53 5.94 3.96
CA ALA A 75 19.84 4.66 4.58
C ALA A 75 21.25 4.19 4.18
N ALA A 76 21.85 3.34 5.01
CA ALA A 76 23.11 2.68 4.69
C ALA A 76 23.00 1.84 3.40
N ARG A 77 24.10 1.66 2.67
CA ARG A 77 24.09 0.97 1.36
C ARG A 77 23.73 -0.51 1.45
N ASP A 78 24.02 -1.14 2.58
CA ASP A 78 23.75 -2.52 2.91
C ASP A 78 22.40 -2.71 3.64
N ALA A 79 21.68 -1.61 3.91
CA ALA A 79 20.39 -1.68 4.57
C ALA A 79 19.35 -2.36 3.69
N ASN A 80 18.54 -3.24 4.29
CA ASN A 80 17.45 -3.89 3.59
C ASN A 80 16.28 -2.90 3.37
N PRO A 81 15.95 -2.55 2.11
CA PRO A 81 14.91 -1.55 1.83
C PRO A 81 13.52 -2.01 2.28
N TYR A 82 13.22 -3.31 2.20
CA TYR A 82 11.94 -3.84 2.65
C TYR A 82 11.75 -3.68 4.15
N LYS A 83 12.77 -4.00 4.96
CA LYS A 83 12.71 -3.82 6.41
C LYS A 83 12.45 -2.36 6.77
N TRP A 84 13.10 -1.44 6.07
CA TRP A 84 12.90 0.00 6.29
C TRP A 84 11.45 0.43 6.01
N TRP A 85 10.87 0.02 4.88
CA TRP A 85 9.48 0.36 4.54
C TRP A 85 8.46 -0.26 5.48
N VAL A 86 8.69 -1.48 5.97
CA VAL A 86 7.83 -2.12 6.97
C VAL A 86 7.84 -1.33 8.28
N SER A 87 9.02 -0.93 8.77
CA SER A 87 9.15 -0.14 10.00
C SER A 87 8.53 1.25 9.89
N ASN A 88 8.50 1.85 8.69
CA ASN A 88 8.03 3.23 8.49
C ASN A 88 6.63 3.33 7.85
N LYS A 89 5.91 2.20 7.68
CA LYS A 89 4.61 2.15 7.00
C LYS A 89 3.55 3.09 7.59
N GLY A 90 3.60 3.36 8.89
CA GLY A 90 2.66 4.28 9.57
C GLY A 90 2.86 5.75 9.17
N HIS A 91 4.11 6.14 8.88
CA HIS A 91 4.45 7.49 8.45
C HIS A 91 4.21 7.69 6.96
N TYR A 92 4.35 6.61 6.19
CA TYR A 92 4.25 6.64 4.74
C TYR A 92 3.11 5.76 4.18
N PRO A 93 1.83 6.10 4.42
CA PRO A 93 0.69 5.32 3.95
C PRO A 93 0.47 5.34 2.43
N ILE A 94 1.01 6.33 1.71
CA ILE A 94 0.92 6.45 0.24
C ILE A 94 2.17 5.83 -0.39
N LEU A 95 3.35 6.38 -0.08
CA LEU A 95 4.63 5.95 -0.63
C LEU A 95 4.95 4.52 -0.23
N GLY A 96 4.59 4.06 0.97
CA GLY A 96 4.82 2.67 1.36
C GLY A 96 4.12 1.66 0.47
N LYS A 97 2.95 2.03 -0.11
CA LYS A 97 2.26 1.17 -1.09
C LYS A 97 2.98 1.17 -2.44
N VAL A 98 3.46 2.33 -2.87
CA VAL A 98 4.22 2.49 -4.12
C VAL A 98 5.54 1.73 -4.02
N ALA A 99 6.30 1.95 -2.94
CA ALA A 99 7.55 1.27 -2.68
C ALA A 99 7.42 -0.25 -2.65
N ALA A 100 6.34 -0.78 -2.05
CA ALA A 100 6.09 -2.22 -2.07
C ALA A 100 6.01 -2.79 -3.49
N GLN A 101 5.35 -2.09 -4.42
CA GLN A 101 5.24 -2.53 -5.83
C GLN A 101 6.60 -2.54 -6.53
N PHE A 102 7.40 -1.48 -6.35
CA PHE A 102 8.71 -1.38 -7.00
C PHE A 102 9.72 -2.36 -6.40
N LEU A 103 9.69 -2.56 -5.09
CA LEU A 103 10.62 -3.48 -4.45
C LEU A 103 10.31 -4.94 -4.81
N SER A 104 9.02 -5.32 -4.91
CA SER A 104 8.61 -6.68 -5.28
C SER A 104 8.90 -7.07 -6.72
N THR A 105 9.20 -6.09 -7.57
CA THR A 105 9.45 -6.34 -8.99
C THR A 105 10.88 -6.87 -9.16
N PRO A 106 11.07 -8.04 -9.80
CA PRO A 106 12.42 -8.54 -10.05
C PRO A 106 13.17 -7.60 -11.00
N ALA A 107 14.49 -7.50 -10.83
CA ALA A 107 15.32 -6.63 -11.65
C ALA A 107 15.42 -7.08 -13.12
N SER A 108 15.05 -8.33 -13.44
CA SER A 108 15.11 -8.90 -14.77
C SER A 108 14.11 -10.04 -14.96
N SER A 109 13.83 -10.39 -16.22
CA SER A 109 13.05 -11.57 -16.63
C SER A 109 13.79 -12.90 -16.49
N VAL A 110 15.06 -12.90 -16.07
CA VAL A 110 15.88 -14.11 -15.96
C VAL A 110 15.22 -15.17 -15.08
N TYR A 111 14.55 -14.76 -14.00
CA TYR A 111 13.83 -15.68 -13.13
C TYR A 111 12.67 -16.36 -13.86
N SER A 112 11.84 -15.60 -14.59
CA SER A 112 10.76 -16.18 -15.40
C SER A 112 11.28 -17.05 -16.53
N GLU A 113 12.40 -16.69 -17.17
CA GLU A 113 12.99 -17.50 -18.25
C GLU A 113 13.52 -18.85 -17.73
N ARG A 114 14.16 -18.86 -16.55
CA ARG A 114 14.57 -20.10 -15.89
C ARG A 114 13.37 -20.97 -15.52
N LEU A 115 12.36 -20.35 -14.91
CA LEU A 115 11.09 -20.99 -14.56
C LEU A 115 10.48 -21.72 -15.77
N PHE A 116 10.32 -21.02 -16.90
CA PHE A 116 9.76 -21.61 -18.12
C PHE A 116 10.68 -22.65 -18.79
N SER A 117 12.00 -22.49 -18.67
CA SER A 117 12.96 -23.48 -19.18
C SER A 117 12.90 -24.79 -18.41
N GLU A 118 12.80 -24.73 -17.08
CA GLU A 118 12.60 -25.89 -16.21
C GLU A 118 11.22 -26.52 -16.43
N ALA A 119 10.18 -25.70 -16.62
CA ALA A 119 8.86 -26.19 -16.99
C ALA A 119 8.88 -26.95 -18.33
N GLY A 120 9.75 -26.57 -19.27
CA GLY A 120 10.01 -27.33 -20.49
C GLY A 120 10.33 -28.81 -20.24
N LEU A 121 11.02 -29.15 -19.15
CA LEU A 121 11.27 -30.54 -18.75
C LEU A 121 10.00 -31.27 -18.29
N ILE A 122 9.05 -30.56 -17.67
CA ILE A 122 7.74 -31.10 -17.28
C ILE A 122 6.89 -31.39 -18.52
N TYR A 123 6.95 -30.50 -19.52
CA TYR A 123 6.22 -30.64 -20.78
C TYR A 123 6.83 -31.68 -21.72
N GLU A 124 8.16 -31.77 -21.80
CA GLU A 124 8.85 -32.50 -22.88
C GLU A 124 9.44 -33.86 -22.44
N ALA A 125 9.91 -34.00 -21.19
CA ALA A 125 10.65 -35.20 -20.75
C ALA A 125 9.77 -36.40 -20.34
N LYS A 126 8.48 -36.20 -20.03
CA LYS A 126 7.53 -37.27 -19.66
C LYS A 126 6.32 -37.25 -20.60
N ARG A 127 6.41 -37.96 -21.74
CA ARG A 127 5.36 -38.10 -22.78
C ARG A 127 3.98 -38.47 -22.23
N SER A 128 3.24 -37.47 -21.78
CA SER A 128 1.79 -37.49 -21.65
C SER A 128 1.32 -36.10 -22.05
N LYS A 129 0.25 -36.01 -22.85
CA LYS A 129 -0.44 -34.74 -23.12
C LYS A 129 -0.96 -34.20 -21.79
N LEU A 130 -0.10 -33.51 -21.05
CA LEU A 130 -0.47 -32.90 -19.80
C LEU A 130 -1.32 -31.67 -20.13
N ASP A 131 -2.53 -31.65 -19.58
CA ASP A 131 -3.43 -30.52 -19.74
C ASP A 131 -2.72 -29.23 -19.26
N PRO A 132 -2.76 -28.12 -20.04
CA PRO A 132 -2.10 -26.87 -19.67
C PRO A 132 -2.47 -26.37 -18.27
N ASN A 133 -3.73 -26.53 -17.82
CA ASN A 133 -4.13 -26.09 -16.49
C ASN A 133 -3.53 -26.98 -15.38
N ARG A 134 -3.27 -28.25 -15.67
CA ARG A 134 -2.59 -29.16 -14.73
C ARG A 134 -1.10 -28.86 -14.67
N ALA A 135 -0.49 -28.55 -15.81
CA ALA A 135 0.91 -28.15 -15.89
C ALA A 135 1.19 -26.87 -15.10
N GLU A 136 0.37 -25.82 -15.29
CA GLU A 136 0.46 -24.56 -14.53
C GLU A 136 0.40 -24.80 -13.01
N LYS A 137 -0.56 -25.62 -12.55
CA LYS A 137 -0.67 -25.97 -11.12
C LYS A 137 0.56 -26.68 -10.60
N LEU A 138 1.12 -27.61 -11.37
CA LEU A 138 2.32 -28.35 -10.98
C LEU A 138 3.56 -27.45 -10.92
N GLU A 139 3.69 -26.51 -11.85
CA GLU A 139 4.77 -25.53 -11.87
C GLU A 139 4.71 -24.59 -10.65
N ILE A 140 3.52 -24.08 -10.32
CA ILE A 140 3.26 -23.29 -9.11
C ILE A 140 3.63 -24.08 -7.86
N LEU A 141 3.20 -25.34 -7.77
CA LEU A 141 3.50 -26.19 -6.61
C LEU A 141 5.00 -26.45 -6.50
N HIS A 142 5.66 -26.83 -7.60
CA HIS A 142 7.10 -27.13 -7.60
C HIS A 142 7.93 -25.94 -7.07
N HIS A 143 7.63 -24.72 -7.51
CA HIS A 143 8.36 -23.53 -7.10
C HIS A 143 7.99 -23.00 -5.71
N ASN A 144 6.72 -23.13 -5.29
CA ASN A 144 6.26 -22.53 -4.04
C ASN A 144 6.30 -23.48 -2.83
N LEU A 145 6.28 -24.81 -3.02
CA LEU A 145 6.34 -25.76 -1.91
C LEU A 145 7.58 -25.58 -1.01
N PRO A 146 8.80 -25.32 -1.55
CA PRO A 146 9.97 -25.00 -0.73
C PRO A 146 9.77 -23.72 0.12
N LEU A 147 9.06 -22.72 -0.41
CA LEU A 147 8.77 -21.48 0.32
C LEU A 147 7.79 -21.70 1.49
N LEU A 148 7.00 -22.77 1.43
CA LEU A 148 6.05 -23.16 2.47
C LEU A 148 6.65 -24.10 3.52
N ASN A 149 7.95 -24.43 3.42
CA ASN A 149 8.60 -25.47 4.22
C ASN A 149 7.83 -26.81 4.19
N PHE A 150 7.24 -27.15 3.04
CA PHE A 150 6.49 -28.38 2.90
C PHE A 150 7.46 -29.57 2.79
N ASN A 151 7.40 -30.49 3.75
CA ASN A 151 8.18 -31.72 3.70
C ASN A 151 7.44 -32.77 2.85
N TYR A 152 8.16 -33.35 1.89
CA TYR A 152 7.68 -34.42 1.00
C TYR A 152 7.54 -35.77 1.71
#